data_AF-T1C2V3-F1
#
_entry.id   AF-T1C2V3-F1
#
_cell.length_a   1.000
_cell.length_b   1.000
_cell.length_c   1.000
_cell.angle_alpha   90.00
_cell.angle_beta   90.00
_cell.angle_gamma   90.00
#
_symmetry.space_group_name_H-M   'P 1'
#
loop_
_entity.id
_entity.type
_entity.pdbx_description
1 polymer ?
#
loop_
_entity_poly.entity_id
_entity_poly.type
_entity_poly.pdbx_seq_one_letter_code
_entity_poly.pdbx_strand_id
1 'polypeptide(L)'
;GVYLLDDDTALVQSVDYFTPVLDDPYDYGQAAAANALSDIYAMGARPLTALNLLGYPPGELPAEVVSRIIQGGADKVRESGAVVLGGHTVDDNEPKFGYAVVGVARPDRLLTKSGATAGDLLVLTKPIGVGVLTSAIKKVDVPTSLVREVTEVMVHLNRVGQDLAPLGVRAATDITGFGLLGHAGEMARASGLGLRIQSPGRVARDSPLRWE
;
A
#
# COMPACT_ATOMS: atom_id res chain seq x y z
N GLY A 1 -2.57 2.14 13.38
CA GLY A 1 -3.25 2.41 14.67
C GLY A 1 -4.11 3.64 14.55
N VAL A 2 -5.13 3.77 15.41
CA VAL A 2 -6.06 4.91 15.42
C VAL A 2 -6.08 5.55 16.80
N TYR A 3 -6.08 6.88 16.85
CA TYR A 3 -6.25 7.65 18.07
C TYR A 3 -7.35 8.70 17.88
N LEU A 4 -8.36 8.70 18.73
CA LEU A 4 -9.42 9.72 18.71
C LEU A 4 -8.87 11.00 19.34
N LEU A 5 -8.75 12.04 18.52
CA LEU A 5 -8.28 13.35 18.99
C LEU A 5 -9.42 14.11 19.66
N ASP A 6 -10.60 14.05 19.05
CA ASP A 6 -11.86 14.63 19.51
C ASP A 6 -13.04 13.87 18.87
N ASP A 7 -14.27 14.35 19.10
CA ASP A 7 -15.51 13.73 18.61
C ASP A 7 -15.62 13.69 17.07
N ASP A 8 -14.92 14.58 16.36
CA ASP A 8 -14.99 14.73 14.91
C ASP A 8 -13.71 14.29 14.18
N THR A 9 -12.61 14.06 14.92
CA THR A 9 -11.28 13.82 14.35
C THR A 9 -10.60 12.60 14.96
N ALA A 10 -10.22 11.67 14.10
CA ALA A 10 -9.33 10.56 14.41
C ALA A 10 -8.00 10.71 13.67
N LEU A 11 -6.89 10.51 14.39
CA LEU A 11 -5.57 10.30 13.81
C LEU A 11 -5.44 8.82 13.42
N VAL A 12 -4.97 8.58 12.20
CA VAL A 12 -4.57 7.25 11.73
C VAL A 12 -3.08 7.27 11.49
N GLN A 13 -2.36 6.33 12.10
CA GLN A 13 -0.92 6.25 11.97
C GLN A 13 -0.51 4.86 11.49
N SER A 14 0.35 4.80 10.49
CA SER A 14 1.01 3.56 10.10
C SER A 14 2.49 3.79 9.84
N VAL A 15 3.23 2.69 9.80
CA VAL A 15 4.64 2.68 9.44
C VAL A 15 4.91 1.43 8.63
N ASP A 16 5.52 1.62 7.45
CA ASP A 16 5.99 0.51 6.64
C ASP A 16 7.26 0.90 5.89
N TYR A 17 8.19 -0.04 5.81
CA TYR A 17 9.49 0.06 5.15
C TYR A 17 10.01 -1.34 4.87
N PHE A 18 10.57 -1.55 3.69
CA PHE A 18 10.98 -2.88 3.22
C PHE A 18 12.19 -2.77 2.28
N THR A 19 12.71 -3.89 1.79
CA THR A 19 13.87 -3.96 0.89
C THR A 19 13.49 -3.71 -0.58
N PRO A 20 14.44 -3.39 -1.48
CA PRO A 20 14.13 -3.13 -2.89
C PRO A 20 13.33 -4.24 -3.58
N VAL A 21 12.18 -3.85 -4.14
CA VAL A 21 11.27 -4.71 -4.93
C VAL A 21 11.30 -4.41 -6.42
N LEU A 22 11.83 -3.24 -6.79
CA LEU A 22 12.06 -2.77 -8.16
C LEU A 22 13.52 -2.35 -8.29
N ASP A 23 14.08 -2.49 -9.49
CA ASP A 23 15.50 -2.21 -9.75
C ASP A 23 15.77 -0.72 -9.94
N ASP A 24 14.82 0.04 -10.53
CA ASP A 24 14.96 1.49 -10.62
C ASP A 24 14.78 2.12 -9.22
N PRO A 25 15.77 2.89 -8.72
CA PRO A 25 15.72 3.41 -7.37
C PRO A 25 14.57 4.40 -7.14
N TYR A 26 14.19 5.18 -8.16
CA TYR A 26 13.10 6.13 -8.05
C TYR A 26 11.74 5.41 -8.00
N ASP A 27 11.54 4.40 -8.83
CA ASP A 27 10.33 3.58 -8.80
C ASP A 27 10.20 2.77 -7.51
N TYR A 28 11.31 2.26 -6.97
CA TYR A 28 11.32 1.66 -5.63
C TYR A 28 10.89 2.67 -4.56
N GLY A 29 11.44 3.89 -4.58
CA GLY A 29 11.02 4.97 -3.68
C GLY A 29 9.53 5.27 -3.79
N GLN A 30 8.99 5.35 -5.01
CA GLN A 30 7.55 5.53 -5.25
C GLN A 30 6.72 4.37 -4.68
N ALA A 31 7.13 3.11 -4.93
CA ALA A 31 6.42 1.94 -4.45
C ALA A 31 6.41 1.86 -2.92
N ALA A 32 7.54 2.18 -2.26
CA ALA A 32 7.64 2.22 -0.81
C ALA A 32 6.70 3.27 -0.20
N ALA A 33 6.64 4.47 -0.78
CA ALA A 33 5.70 5.51 -0.36
C ALA A 33 4.24 5.11 -0.59
N ALA A 34 3.91 4.57 -1.76
CA ALA A 34 2.55 4.13 -2.09
C ALA A 34 2.05 3.04 -1.12
N ASN A 35 2.93 2.10 -0.77
CA ASN A 35 2.66 1.05 0.21
C ASN A 35 2.45 1.64 1.62
N ALA A 36 3.34 2.50 2.11
CA ALA A 36 3.20 3.11 3.44
C ALA A 36 1.94 4.00 3.57
N LEU A 37 1.49 4.62 2.47
CA LEU A 37 0.24 5.37 2.40
C LEU A 37 -1.00 4.46 2.35
N SER A 38 -0.85 3.20 1.94
CA SER A 38 -1.95 2.27 1.68
C SER A 38 -2.79 2.00 2.93
N ASP A 39 -2.16 1.78 4.09
CA ASP A 39 -2.85 1.59 5.37
C ASP A 39 -3.75 2.78 5.74
N ILE A 40 -3.29 4.00 5.45
CA ILE A 40 -4.07 5.21 5.72
C ILE A 40 -5.34 5.22 4.87
N TYR A 41 -5.21 4.91 3.59
CA TYR A 41 -6.36 4.83 2.69
C TYR A 41 -7.28 3.65 3.01
N ALA A 42 -6.74 2.50 3.41
CA ALA A 42 -7.52 1.30 3.78
C ALA A 42 -8.43 1.56 4.99
N MET A 43 -8.03 2.47 5.88
CA MET A 43 -8.83 2.94 7.01
C MET A 43 -9.83 4.06 6.64
N GLY A 44 -9.89 4.46 5.37
CA GLY A 44 -10.73 5.56 4.90
C GLY A 44 -10.18 6.95 5.26
N ALA A 45 -8.93 7.05 5.71
CA ALA A 45 -8.32 8.29 6.13
C ALA A 45 -7.61 9.02 4.99
N ARG A 46 -7.49 10.34 5.15
CA ARG A 46 -6.71 11.19 4.26
C ARG A 46 -5.28 11.35 4.81
N PRO A 47 -4.23 11.00 4.05
CA PRO A 47 -2.84 11.29 4.43
C PRO A 47 -2.62 12.79 4.72
N LEU A 48 -1.82 13.08 5.74
CA LEU A 48 -1.50 14.45 6.16
C LEU A 48 0.01 14.70 6.16
N THR A 49 0.78 13.87 6.85
CA THR A 49 2.25 14.02 6.96
C THR A 49 2.95 12.68 6.86
N ALA A 50 4.20 12.69 6.43
CA ALA A 50 5.06 11.52 6.41
C ALA A 50 6.47 11.83 6.90
N LEU A 51 7.12 10.83 7.51
CA LEU A 51 8.53 10.86 7.89
C LEU A 51 9.24 9.70 7.20
N ASN A 52 10.28 9.97 6.41
CA ASN A 52 10.99 8.90 5.72
C ASN A 52 11.85 8.07 6.69
N LEU A 53 11.91 6.77 6.43
CA LEU A 53 12.77 5.83 7.13
C LEU A 53 13.71 5.23 6.11
N LEU A 54 15.02 5.35 6.34
CA LEU A 54 16.04 4.88 5.42
C LEU A 54 17.13 4.11 6.19
N GLY A 55 17.36 2.87 5.79
CA GLY A 55 18.55 2.11 6.18
C GLY A 55 19.33 1.74 4.92
N TYR A 56 20.64 1.89 4.90
CA TYR A 56 21.48 1.41 3.79
C TYR A 56 22.95 1.31 4.22
N PRO A 57 23.76 0.47 3.54
CA PRO A 57 25.17 0.30 3.89
C PRO A 57 25.98 1.51 3.40
N PRO A 58 26.55 2.34 4.29
CA PRO A 58 27.31 3.51 3.89
C PRO A 58 28.54 3.12 3.06
N GLY A 59 28.74 3.81 1.94
CA GLY A 59 29.89 3.56 1.05
C GLY A 59 29.72 2.40 0.07
N GLU A 60 28.73 1.53 0.25
CA GLU A 60 28.39 0.47 -0.71
C GLU A 60 27.35 0.92 -1.74
N LEU A 61 26.46 1.86 -1.35
CA LEU A 61 25.45 2.42 -2.24
C LEU A 61 25.83 3.86 -2.64
N PRO A 62 25.90 4.18 -3.95
CA PRO A 62 26.18 5.54 -4.41
C PRO A 62 25.15 6.55 -3.90
N ALA A 63 25.60 7.76 -3.56
CA ALA A 63 24.72 8.81 -3.03
C ALA A 63 23.59 9.18 -4.01
N GLU A 64 23.85 9.10 -5.31
CA GLU A 64 22.87 9.36 -6.37
C GLU A 64 21.73 8.34 -6.34
N VAL A 65 22.04 7.07 -6.06
CA VAL A 65 21.03 6.01 -5.92
C VAL A 65 20.12 6.32 -4.73
N VAL A 66 20.70 6.64 -3.57
CA VAL A 66 19.95 7.03 -2.38
C VAL A 66 19.08 8.26 -2.64
N SER A 67 19.63 9.28 -3.31
CA SER A 67 18.90 10.50 -3.67
C SER A 67 17.70 10.18 -4.57
N ARG A 68 17.83 9.24 -5.52
CA ARG A 68 16.73 8.82 -6.40
C ARG A 68 15.62 8.12 -5.65
N ILE A 69 15.95 7.26 -4.67
CA ILE A 69 14.97 6.60 -3.79
C ILE A 69 14.17 7.64 -3.00
N ILE A 70 14.87 8.57 -2.34
CA ILE A 70 14.24 9.64 -1.56
C ILE A 70 13.36 10.51 -2.47
N GLN A 71 13.85 10.87 -3.66
CA GLN A 71 13.10 11.67 -4.63
C GLN A 71 11.79 10.98 -5.04
N GLY A 72 11.84 9.70 -5.44
CA GLY A 72 10.65 8.96 -5.85
C GLY A 72 9.61 8.84 -4.73
N GLY A 73 10.07 8.56 -3.51
CA GLY A 73 9.19 8.54 -2.35
C GLY A 73 8.55 9.90 -2.06
N ALA A 74 9.35 10.98 -2.08
CA ALA A 74 8.86 12.33 -1.82
C ALA A 74 7.85 12.80 -2.88
N ASP A 75 8.10 12.47 -4.14
CA ASP A 75 7.19 12.79 -5.24
C ASP A 75 5.86 12.05 -5.11
N LYS A 76 5.88 10.78 -4.68
CA LYS A 76 4.67 9.99 -4.41
C LYS A 76 3.89 10.49 -3.18
N VAL A 77 4.59 10.88 -2.11
CA VAL A 77 3.94 11.51 -0.94
C VAL A 77 3.32 12.84 -1.36
N ARG A 78 4.01 13.66 -2.16
CA ARG A 78 3.45 14.91 -2.68
C ARG A 78 2.22 14.66 -3.54
N GLU A 79 2.25 13.64 -4.40
CA GLU A 79 1.10 13.22 -5.20
C GLU A 79 -0.10 13.05 -4.26
N SER A 80 0.04 12.28 -3.17
CA SER A 80 -1.03 12.01 -2.18
C SER A 80 -1.68 13.25 -1.57
N GLY A 81 -0.99 14.40 -1.57
CA GLY A 81 -1.39 15.63 -0.89
C GLY A 81 -0.84 15.77 0.53
N ALA A 82 -0.11 14.77 1.02
CA ALA A 82 0.63 14.84 2.29
C ALA A 82 1.98 15.55 2.12
N VAL A 83 2.57 15.92 3.27
CA VAL A 83 3.87 16.61 3.33
C VAL A 83 4.92 15.74 4.02
N VAL A 84 6.09 15.59 3.40
CA VAL A 84 7.25 14.97 4.06
C VAL A 84 7.86 16.00 5.03
N LEU A 85 7.86 15.68 6.32
CA LEU A 85 8.34 16.58 7.39
C LEU A 85 9.78 16.31 7.83
N GLY A 86 10.47 15.42 7.14
CA GLY A 86 11.81 14.96 7.46
C GLY A 86 11.84 13.44 7.53
N GLY A 87 12.77 12.91 8.32
CA GLY A 87 12.89 11.49 8.54
C GLY A 87 14.18 11.11 9.27
N HIS A 88 14.51 9.83 9.22
CA HIS A 88 15.68 9.28 9.88
C HIS A 88 16.43 8.32 8.98
N THR A 89 17.75 8.30 9.14
CA THR A 89 18.65 7.45 8.37
C THR A 89 19.56 6.70 9.33
N VAL A 90 19.69 5.39 9.12
CA VAL A 90 20.54 4.50 9.91
C VAL A 90 21.46 3.70 9.01
N ASP A 91 22.61 3.31 9.55
CA ASP A 91 23.48 2.30 8.94
C ASP A 91 22.77 0.93 9.00
N ASP A 92 22.74 0.23 7.87
CA ASP A 92 22.13 -1.09 7.75
C ASP A 92 22.82 -1.89 6.64
N ASN A 93 22.97 -3.21 6.82
CA ASN A 93 23.61 -4.09 5.83
C ASN A 93 22.81 -4.19 4.52
N GLU A 94 21.49 -3.95 4.56
CA GLU A 94 20.64 -4.01 3.37
C GLU A 94 19.82 -2.74 3.22
N PRO A 95 19.71 -2.18 1.99
CA PRO A 95 18.87 -1.02 1.74
C PRO A 95 17.42 -1.29 2.12
N LYS A 96 16.82 -0.41 2.91
CA LYS A 96 15.42 -0.42 3.30
C LYS A 96 14.89 0.99 3.27
N PHE A 97 13.70 1.19 2.71
CA PHE A 97 13.10 2.50 2.60
C PHE A 97 11.59 2.43 2.80
N GLY A 98 11.03 3.49 3.38
CA GLY A 98 9.61 3.60 3.62
C GLY A 98 9.27 4.84 4.42
N TYR A 99 8.07 4.85 5.01
CA TYR A 99 7.55 6.01 5.71
C TYR A 99 6.76 5.61 6.95
N ALA A 100 6.91 6.42 8.00
CA ALA A 100 5.87 6.58 9.00
C ALA A 100 4.90 7.65 8.51
N VAL A 101 3.61 7.34 8.44
CA VAL A 101 2.58 8.21 7.87
C VAL A 101 1.51 8.50 8.92
N VAL A 102 1.09 9.76 8.99
CA VAL A 102 -0.08 10.20 9.74
C VAL A 102 -1.14 10.67 8.76
N GLY A 103 -2.36 10.18 8.95
CA GLY A 103 -3.57 10.63 8.28
C GLY A 103 -4.64 11.05 9.28
N VAL A 104 -5.71 11.64 8.75
CA VAL A 104 -6.87 12.09 9.51
C VAL A 104 -8.15 11.55 8.89
N ALA A 105 -9.10 11.18 9.73
CA ALA A 105 -10.44 10.74 9.33
C ALA A 105 -11.48 11.26 10.32
N ARG A 106 -12.75 11.24 9.91
CA ARG A 106 -13.84 11.34 10.89
C ARG A 106 -14.02 9.98 11.58
N PRO A 107 -14.19 9.91 12.91
CA PRO A 107 -14.37 8.65 13.62
C PRO A 107 -15.54 7.80 13.09
N ASP A 108 -16.64 8.45 12.69
CA ASP A 108 -17.85 7.81 12.15
C ASP A 108 -17.70 7.25 10.72
N ARG A 109 -16.56 7.49 10.07
CA ARG A 109 -16.26 7.05 8.69
C ARG A 109 -15.03 6.15 8.60
N LEU A 110 -14.46 5.76 9.73
CA LEU A 110 -13.32 4.85 9.73
C LEU A 110 -13.74 3.49 9.19
N LEU A 111 -13.00 3.01 8.20
CA LEU A 111 -13.16 1.67 7.68
C LEU A 111 -12.38 0.68 8.55
N THR A 112 -13.00 -0.47 8.82
CA THR A 112 -12.39 -1.56 9.57
C THR A 112 -12.53 -2.88 8.82
N LYS A 113 -11.89 -3.94 9.32
CA LYS A 113 -12.04 -5.29 8.76
C LYS A 113 -13.32 -6.01 9.22
N SER A 114 -14.03 -5.47 10.22
CA SER A 114 -15.10 -6.19 10.96
C SER A 114 -16.53 -5.76 10.62
N GLY A 115 -16.74 -4.93 9.61
CA GLY A 115 -18.08 -4.43 9.26
C GLY A 115 -18.84 -5.22 8.21
N ALA A 116 -18.23 -6.26 7.61
CA ALA A 116 -18.88 -7.01 6.53
C ALA A 116 -20.10 -7.79 7.04
N THR A 117 -21.11 -7.92 6.19
CA THR A 117 -22.37 -8.60 6.45
C THR A 117 -22.69 -9.59 5.34
N ALA A 118 -23.52 -10.60 5.64
CA ALA A 118 -23.93 -11.57 4.63
C ALA A 118 -24.68 -10.90 3.48
N GLY A 119 -24.26 -11.18 2.25
CA GLY A 119 -24.83 -10.58 1.03
C GLY A 119 -24.06 -9.38 0.49
N ASP A 120 -23.04 -8.88 1.20
CA ASP A 120 -22.13 -7.87 0.66
C ASP A 120 -21.29 -8.42 -0.50
N LEU A 121 -20.95 -7.54 -1.46
CA LEU A 121 -20.05 -7.85 -2.57
C LEU A 121 -18.59 -7.57 -2.19
N LEU A 122 -17.69 -8.41 -2.70
CA LEU A 122 -16.25 -8.17 -2.61
C LEU A 122 -15.77 -7.40 -3.84
N VAL A 123 -14.97 -6.35 -3.61
CA VAL A 123 -14.37 -5.54 -4.67
C VAL A 123 -12.86 -5.50 -4.48
N LEU A 124 -12.12 -5.74 -5.55
CA LEU A 124 -10.67 -5.64 -5.59
C LEU A 124 -10.27 -4.54 -6.57
N THR A 125 -9.45 -3.60 -6.12
CA THR A 125 -9.12 -2.38 -6.87
C THR A 125 -7.80 -2.45 -7.64
N LYS A 126 -6.97 -3.46 -7.35
CA LYS A 126 -5.70 -3.74 -8.05
C LYS A 126 -5.58 -5.22 -8.40
N PRO A 127 -4.95 -5.58 -9.52
CA PRO A 127 -4.66 -6.98 -9.81
C PRO A 127 -3.70 -7.58 -8.76
N ILE A 128 -3.81 -8.89 -8.56
CA ILE A 128 -2.88 -9.66 -7.71
C ILE A 128 -1.77 -10.29 -8.56
N GLY A 129 -0.71 -10.76 -7.90
CA GLY A 129 0.40 -11.49 -8.55
C GLY A 129 1.71 -10.72 -8.64
N VAL A 130 1.74 -9.47 -8.18
CA VAL A 130 2.95 -8.61 -8.15
C VAL A 130 4.16 -9.35 -7.55
N GLY A 131 4.01 -10.06 -6.42
CA GLY A 131 5.13 -10.79 -5.80
C GLY A 131 5.72 -11.91 -6.68
N VAL A 132 4.90 -12.56 -7.51
CA VAL A 132 5.38 -13.56 -8.47
C VAL A 132 6.13 -12.86 -9.61
N LEU A 133 5.61 -11.75 -10.09
CA LEU A 133 6.19 -11.00 -11.21
C LEU A 133 7.51 -10.31 -10.81
N THR A 134 7.59 -9.69 -9.63
CA THR A 134 8.85 -9.11 -9.11
C THR A 134 9.90 -10.19 -8.86
N SER A 135 9.49 -11.37 -8.40
CA SER A 135 10.40 -12.52 -8.27
C SER A 135 10.93 -13.02 -9.62
N ALA A 136 10.10 -12.98 -10.67
CA ALA A 136 10.51 -13.33 -12.02
C ALA A 136 11.48 -12.30 -12.60
N ILE A 137 11.18 -11.00 -12.46
CA ILE A 137 12.02 -9.88 -12.91
C ILE A 137 13.46 -10.02 -12.38
N LYS A 138 13.62 -10.44 -11.12
CA LYS A 138 14.94 -10.63 -10.49
C LYS A 138 15.72 -11.87 -10.97
N LYS A 139 15.06 -12.82 -11.63
CA LYS A 139 15.62 -14.15 -11.93
C LYS A 139 15.76 -14.46 -13.42
N VAL A 140 14.94 -13.85 -14.26
CA VAL A 140 14.90 -14.13 -15.71
C VAL A 140 14.70 -12.84 -16.48
N ASP A 141 15.14 -12.84 -17.73
CA ASP A 141 14.83 -11.74 -18.64
C ASP A 141 13.33 -11.71 -18.90
N VAL A 142 12.73 -10.54 -18.66
CA VAL A 142 11.33 -10.28 -18.96
C VAL A 142 11.20 -9.07 -19.88
N PRO A 143 10.11 -8.95 -20.65
CA PRO A 143 9.86 -7.76 -21.44
C PRO A 143 9.77 -6.50 -20.57
N THR A 144 10.36 -5.40 -21.02
CA THR A 144 10.27 -4.10 -20.33
C THR A 144 8.82 -3.65 -20.10
N SER A 145 7.89 -4.05 -20.96
CA SER A 145 6.46 -3.80 -20.79
C SER A 145 5.90 -4.43 -19.52
N LEU A 146 6.37 -5.62 -19.12
CA LEU A 146 5.94 -6.29 -17.89
C LEU A 146 6.50 -5.56 -16.65
N VAL A 147 7.76 -5.14 -16.70
CA VAL A 147 8.37 -4.34 -15.62
C VAL A 147 7.58 -3.06 -15.41
N ARG A 148 7.22 -2.38 -16.50
CA ARG A 148 6.41 -1.16 -16.48
C ARG A 148 5.02 -1.41 -15.90
N GLU A 149 4.32 -2.44 -16.35
CA GLU A 149 2.98 -2.80 -15.86
C GLU A 149 2.98 -3.07 -14.34
N VAL A 150 3.94 -3.88 -13.87
CA VAL A 150 4.11 -4.18 -12.45
C VAL A 150 4.40 -2.89 -11.66
N THR A 151 5.29 -2.06 -12.18
CA THR A 151 5.65 -0.78 -11.56
C THR A 151 4.42 0.12 -11.46
N GLU A 152 3.66 0.29 -12.53
CA GLU A 152 2.44 1.10 -12.57
C GLU A 152 1.42 0.65 -11.50
N VAL A 153 1.22 -0.66 -11.32
CA VAL A 153 0.34 -1.21 -10.27
C VAL A 153 0.88 -0.90 -8.86
N MET A 154 2.19 -1.06 -8.64
CA MET A 154 2.83 -0.87 -7.34
C MET A 154 2.83 0.61 -6.91
N VAL A 155 3.08 1.55 -7.83
CA VAL A 155 3.17 2.98 -7.53
C VAL A 155 1.82 3.69 -7.50
N HIS A 156 0.73 3.02 -7.88
CA HIS A 156 -0.61 3.60 -7.86
C HIS A 156 -1.10 3.82 -6.42
N LEU A 157 -1.63 5.01 -6.11
CA LEU A 157 -2.14 5.32 -4.77
C LEU A 157 -3.55 4.74 -4.54
N ASN A 158 -3.79 4.16 -3.37
CA ASN A 158 -5.09 3.58 -3.00
C ASN A 158 -6.15 4.61 -2.56
N ARG A 159 -6.17 5.82 -3.14
CA ARG A 159 -7.10 6.93 -2.77
C ARG A 159 -8.56 6.52 -2.68
N VAL A 160 -8.95 5.55 -3.51
CA VAL A 160 -10.29 4.96 -3.54
C VAL A 160 -10.80 4.57 -2.14
N GLY A 161 -9.94 4.13 -1.22
CA GLY A 161 -10.37 3.82 0.15
C GLY A 161 -10.91 5.04 0.90
N GLN A 162 -10.25 6.20 0.77
CA GLN A 162 -10.72 7.47 1.30
C GLN A 162 -12.02 7.92 0.60
N ASP A 163 -12.12 7.75 -0.72
CA ASP A 163 -13.27 8.20 -1.51
C ASP A 163 -14.53 7.35 -1.26
N LEU A 164 -14.35 6.06 -0.95
CA LEU A 164 -15.43 5.12 -0.68
C LEU A 164 -15.93 5.14 0.77
N ALA A 165 -15.09 5.56 1.72
CA ALA A 165 -15.45 5.67 3.14
C ALA A 165 -16.79 6.42 3.39
N PRO A 166 -17.09 7.58 2.76
CA PRO A 166 -18.37 8.26 2.94
C PRO A 166 -19.55 7.60 2.21
N LEU A 167 -19.33 6.59 1.35
CA LEU A 167 -20.35 5.97 0.51
C LEU A 167 -20.98 4.72 1.13
N GLY A 168 -20.72 4.44 2.41
CA GLY A 168 -21.30 3.30 3.12
C GLY A 168 -20.58 1.97 2.88
N VAL A 169 -19.30 1.99 2.46
CA VAL A 169 -18.47 0.79 2.50
C VAL A 169 -18.38 0.31 3.94
N ARG A 170 -18.71 -0.97 4.14
CA ARG A 170 -18.81 -1.56 5.46
C ARG A 170 -17.50 -2.07 6.01
N ALA A 171 -16.64 -2.59 5.14
CA ALA A 171 -15.33 -3.09 5.51
C ALA A 171 -14.31 -2.85 4.40
N ALA A 172 -13.06 -2.63 4.79
CA ALA A 172 -11.96 -2.49 3.86
C ALA A 172 -10.65 -3.00 4.47
N THR A 173 -9.75 -3.38 3.57
CA THR A 173 -8.34 -3.69 3.84
C THR A 173 -7.62 -3.54 2.51
N ASP A 174 -6.33 -3.24 2.56
CA ASP A 174 -5.45 -3.41 1.42
C ASP A 174 -4.90 -4.85 1.36
N ILE A 175 -4.41 -5.23 0.18
CA ILE A 175 -3.83 -6.54 -0.08
C ILE A 175 -2.32 -6.36 -0.24
N THR A 176 -1.56 -6.78 0.77
CA THR A 176 -0.09 -6.64 0.81
C THR A 176 0.58 -8.01 0.95
N GLY A 177 1.60 -8.15 1.80
CA GLY A 177 2.50 -9.31 1.88
C GLY A 177 1.82 -10.63 2.25
N PHE A 178 0.65 -10.59 2.92
CA PHE A 178 -0.12 -11.81 3.25
C PHE A 178 -0.94 -12.33 2.07
N GLY A 179 -1.03 -11.57 0.98
CA GLY A 179 -1.79 -11.91 -0.20
C GLY A 179 -3.31 -11.89 0.02
N LEU A 180 -4.06 -12.11 -1.07
CA LEU A 180 -5.51 -11.99 -1.08
C LEU A 180 -6.19 -12.87 -0.04
N LEU A 181 -5.82 -14.15 0.04
CA LEU A 181 -6.45 -15.11 0.95
C LEU A 181 -6.11 -14.83 2.42
N GLY A 182 -4.92 -14.29 2.70
CA GLY A 182 -4.53 -13.89 4.05
C GLY A 182 -5.46 -12.79 4.58
N HIS A 183 -5.53 -11.67 3.86
CA HIS A 183 -6.38 -10.54 4.25
C HIS A 183 -7.89 -10.84 4.17
N ALA A 184 -8.33 -11.64 3.19
CA ALA A 184 -9.71 -12.13 3.14
C ALA A 184 -10.03 -12.99 4.38
N GLY A 185 -9.10 -13.83 4.82
CA GLY A 185 -9.24 -14.62 6.05
C GLY A 185 -9.32 -13.75 7.31
N GLU A 186 -8.56 -12.66 7.38
CA GLU A 186 -8.66 -11.68 8.47
C GLU A 186 -10.04 -11.01 8.50
N MET A 187 -10.53 -10.54 7.36
CA MET A 187 -11.86 -9.91 7.23
C MET A 187 -12.99 -10.87 7.58
N ALA A 188 -12.90 -12.11 7.08
CA ALA A 188 -13.85 -13.19 7.38
C ALA A 188 -13.94 -13.45 8.89
N ARG A 189 -12.79 -13.62 9.56
CA ARG A 189 -12.74 -13.83 11.02
C ARG A 189 -13.26 -12.62 11.78
N ALA A 190 -12.84 -11.41 11.41
CA ALA A 190 -13.23 -10.18 12.07
C ALA A 190 -14.74 -9.90 11.96
N SER A 191 -15.37 -10.36 10.88
CA SER A 191 -16.81 -10.20 10.63
C SER A 191 -17.65 -11.42 11.03
N GLY A 192 -17.04 -12.52 11.46
CA GLY A 192 -17.74 -13.77 11.80
C GLY A 192 -18.44 -14.45 10.60
N LEU A 193 -17.88 -14.29 9.39
CA LEU A 193 -18.48 -14.74 8.13
C LEU A 193 -17.51 -15.62 7.33
N GLY A 194 -18.03 -16.29 6.31
CA GLY A 194 -17.24 -16.87 5.23
C GLY A 194 -17.24 -15.96 4.01
N LEU A 195 -16.13 -15.92 3.27
CA LEU A 195 -16.03 -15.21 1.99
C LEU A 195 -16.00 -16.20 0.83
N ARG A 196 -16.82 -15.96 -0.19
CA ARG A 196 -16.79 -16.72 -1.45
C ARG A 196 -16.05 -15.91 -2.51
N ILE A 197 -14.94 -16.45 -2.98
CA ILE A 197 -14.08 -15.84 -3.99
C ILE A 197 -14.09 -16.77 -5.21
N GLN A 198 -14.68 -16.31 -6.32
CA GLN A 198 -14.69 -17.05 -7.57
C GLN A 198 -13.45 -16.69 -8.39
N SER A 199 -12.58 -17.66 -8.64
CA SER A 199 -11.45 -17.47 -9.57
C SER A 199 -11.88 -17.90 -10.97
N PRO A 200 -11.68 -17.09 -12.02
CA PRO A 200 -11.96 -17.49 -13.39
C PRO A 200 -10.96 -18.53 -13.94
N GLY A 201 -10.12 -19.15 -13.09
CA GLY A 201 -9.12 -20.14 -13.49
C GLY A 201 -7.90 -19.54 -14.22
N ARG A 202 -7.84 -18.20 -14.36
CA ARG A 202 -6.70 -17.46 -14.92
C ARG A 202 -6.38 -16.30 -13.98
N VAL A 203 -5.12 -16.18 -13.57
CA VAL A 203 -4.62 -15.02 -12.81
C VAL A 203 -4.88 -13.77 -13.66
N ALA A 204 -5.74 -12.88 -13.17
CA ALA A 204 -6.22 -11.71 -13.92
C ALA A 204 -5.04 -10.81 -14.32
N ARG A 205 -4.80 -10.69 -15.63
CA ARG A 205 -3.90 -9.69 -16.20
C ARG A 205 -4.63 -8.40 -16.59
N ASP A 206 -5.90 -8.45 -17.02
CA ASP A 206 -6.49 -7.32 -17.76
C ASP A 206 -7.95 -6.94 -17.45
N SER A 207 -8.49 -7.17 -16.24
CA SER A 207 -9.83 -6.62 -15.92
C SER A 207 -10.11 -6.51 -14.42
N PRO A 208 -10.91 -5.49 -14.01
CA PRO A 208 -11.55 -5.51 -12.71
C PRO A 208 -12.37 -6.81 -12.63
N LEU A 209 -11.95 -7.69 -11.72
CA LEU A 209 -12.61 -8.97 -11.50
C LEU A 209 -14.10 -8.71 -11.27
N ARG A 210 -14.95 -9.25 -12.15
CA ARG A 210 -16.39 -9.32 -11.88
C ARG A 210 -16.58 -10.47 -10.91
N TRP A 211 -17.09 -10.15 -9.72
CA TRP A 211 -17.42 -11.12 -8.68
C TRP A 211 -18.93 -11.35 -8.70
N GLU A 212 -19.35 -12.62 -8.87
CA GLU A 212 -20.72 -13.09 -8.64
C GLU A 212 -20.82 -13.86 -7.31
#